data_AF-A0A357IQY9-F1
#
_entry.id   AF-A0A357IQY9-F1
#
_cell.length_a   1.000
_cell.length_b   1.000
_cell.length_c   1.000
_cell.angle_alpha   90.00
_cell.angle_beta   90.00
_cell.angle_gamma   90.00
#
_symmetry.space_group_name_H-M   'P 1'
#
loop_
_entity.id
_entity.type
_entity.pdbx_description
1 polymer ?
#
loop_
_entity_poly.entity_id
_entity_poly.type
_entity_poly.pdbx_seq_one_letter_code
_entity_poly.pdbx_strand_id
1 'polypeptide(L)'
;MKNEKKLFLSFLRYDWWKIVCVFGLLSAVLAFSFNYKDKLKENEILEIFVTGETKDFSFQRNLYSMVSQNEVKAIHCSSYKSGDDQFNQAASSYISAVSDLFLLPESVLSSHSSYMSYAKNIEEENALLIHGISSSFAFYQGPLSKARGIKIYDLEEPSYNEGKKFSSWFLFEETTYLFVSDASSNRLSRDDSGKNLLWEYAYAFLKLGVSES
;
A
#
# COMPACT_ATOMS: atom_id res chain seq x y z
N MET A 1 52.12 -27.38 -21.27
CA MET A 1 52.17 -26.26 -20.30
C MET A 1 52.60 -24.89 -20.84
N LYS A 2 53.80 -24.64 -21.41
CA LYS A 2 54.18 -23.28 -21.90
C LYS A 2 53.38 -22.80 -23.12
N ASN A 3 53.01 -23.71 -24.04
CA ASN A 3 52.24 -23.36 -25.24
C ASN A 3 50.74 -23.17 -24.95
N GLU A 4 50.15 -23.90 -24.01
CA GLU A 4 48.75 -23.73 -23.61
C GLU A 4 48.51 -22.37 -22.95
N LYS A 5 49.46 -21.90 -22.11
CA LYS A 5 49.40 -20.55 -21.53
C LYS A 5 49.49 -19.45 -22.60
N LYS A 6 50.33 -19.62 -23.63
CA LYS A 6 50.44 -18.67 -24.75
C LYS A 6 49.19 -18.65 -25.64
N LEU A 7 48.62 -19.82 -25.93
CA LEU A 7 47.35 -19.94 -26.67
C LEU A 7 46.19 -19.30 -25.90
N PHE A 8 46.10 -19.55 -24.59
CA PHE A 8 45.07 -18.98 -23.72
C PHE A 8 45.17 -17.45 -23.63
N LEU A 9 46.38 -16.91 -23.49
CA LEU A 9 46.65 -15.45 -23.51
C LEU A 9 46.31 -14.82 -24.87
N SER A 10 46.58 -15.51 -25.97
CA SER A 10 46.23 -15.05 -27.33
C SER A 10 44.71 -15.04 -27.56
N PHE A 11 44.02 -16.08 -27.07
CA PHE A 11 42.56 -16.20 -27.13
C PHE A 11 41.86 -15.11 -26.32
N LEU A 12 42.32 -14.87 -25.09
CA LEU A 12 41.86 -13.75 -24.26
C LEU A 12 42.10 -12.42 -24.96
N ARG A 13 43.25 -12.20 -25.60
CA ARG A 13 43.55 -10.91 -26.22
C ARG A 13 42.74 -10.61 -27.50
N TYR A 14 42.29 -11.63 -28.23
CA TYR A 14 41.53 -11.44 -29.49
C TYR A 14 40.01 -11.40 -29.26
N ASP A 15 39.50 -12.16 -28.28
CA ASP A 15 38.07 -12.35 -28.05
C ASP A 15 37.57 -11.92 -26.66
N TRP A 16 38.38 -11.19 -25.87
CA TRP A 16 37.97 -10.66 -24.55
C TRP A 16 36.65 -9.88 -24.62
N TRP A 17 36.40 -9.15 -25.70
CA TRP A 17 35.17 -8.39 -25.88
C TRP A 17 33.93 -9.31 -25.96
N LYS A 18 34.05 -10.51 -26.55
CA LYS A 18 32.96 -11.50 -26.56
C LYS A 18 32.68 -12.02 -25.16
N ILE A 19 33.74 -12.26 -24.38
CA ILE A 19 33.62 -12.68 -22.97
C ILE A 19 32.93 -11.59 -22.15
N VAL A 20 33.34 -10.32 -22.31
CA VAL A 20 32.71 -9.17 -21.64
C VAL A 20 31.25 -9.00 -22.08
N CYS A 21 30.95 -9.14 -23.38
CA CYS A 21 29.58 -9.06 -23.89
C CYS A 21 28.71 -10.18 -23.31
N VAL A 22 29.16 -11.43 -23.33
CA VAL A 22 28.40 -12.57 -22.77
C VAL A 22 28.19 -12.40 -21.27
N PHE A 23 29.22 -11.98 -20.53
CA PHE A 23 29.11 -11.74 -19.10
C PHE A 23 28.14 -10.58 -18.81
N GLY A 24 28.23 -9.47 -19.54
CA GLY A 24 27.33 -8.33 -19.42
C GLY A 24 25.88 -8.70 -19.74
N LEU A 25 25.66 -9.54 -20.76
CA LEU A 25 24.32 -10.01 -21.13
C LEU A 25 23.74 -10.94 -20.07
N LEU A 26 24.54 -11.87 -19.52
CA LEU A 26 24.14 -12.72 -18.41
C LEU A 26 23.84 -11.92 -17.13
N SER A 27 24.67 -10.93 -16.81
CA SER A 27 24.44 -10.03 -15.67
C SER A 27 23.17 -9.20 -15.86
N ALA A 28 22.90 -8.70 -17.08
CA ALA A 28 21.67 -7.96 -17.38
C ALA A 28 20.42 -8.86 -17.26
N VAL A 29 20.49 -10.10 -17.76
CA VAL A 29 19.40 -11.08 -17.62
C VAL A 29 19.15 -11.44 -16.16
N LEU A 30 20.21 -11.63 -15.37
CA LEU A 30 20.09 -11.89 -13.93
C LEU A 30 19.51 -10.67 -13.19
N ALA A 31 20.02 -9.47 -13.46
CA ALA A 31 19.50 -8.24 -12.87
C ALA A 31 18.03 -8.01 -13.25
N PHE A 32 17.64 -8.31 -14.49
CA PHE A 32 16.24 -8.26 -14.92
C PHE A 32 15.39 -9.30 -14.18
N SER A 33 15.89 -10.54 -14.05
CA SER A 33 15.17 -11.62 -13.36
C SER A 33 14.97 -11.34 -11.87
N PHE A 34 15.97 -10.79 -11.19
CA PHE A 34 15.84 -10.39 -9.78
C PHE A 34 14.89 -9.20 -9.61
N ASN A 35 15.03 -8.13 -10.40
CA ASN A 35 14.10 -7.00 -10.36
C ASN A 35 12.65 -7.42 -10.66
N TYR A 36 12.45 -8.34 -11.61
CA TYR A 36 11.11 -8.83 -11.93
C TYR A 36 10.54 -9.66 -10.79
N LYS A 37 11.34 -10.55 -10.19
CA LYS A 37 10.92 -11.37 -9.05
C LYS A 37 10.61 -10.53 -7.80
N ASP A 38 11.40 -9.51 -7.52
CA ASP A 38 11.19 -8.65 -6.36
C ASP A 38 9.96 -7.76 -6.55
N LYS A 39 9.73 -7.23 -7.76
CA LYS A 39 8.47 -6.54 -8.10
C LYS A 39 7.24 -7.44 -7.99
N LEU A 40 7.35 -8.71 -8.40
CA LEU A 40 6.26 -9.67 -8.22
C LEU A 40 5.97 -9.92 -6.74
N LYS A 41 6.99 -10.04 -5.90
CA LYS A 41 6.81 -10.19 -4.45
C LYS A 41 6.20 -8.94 -3.79
N GLU A 42 6.58 -7.74 -4.23
CA GLU A 42 6.01 -6.49 -3.76
C GLU A 42 4.52 -6.39 -4.12
N ASN A 43 4.09 -6.94 -5.26
CA ASN A 43 2.68 -6.96 -5.64
C ASN A 43 1.84 -8.04 -4.92
N GLU A 44 2.50 -8.99 -4.25
CA GLU A 44 1.84 -10.09 -3.54
C GLU A 44 1.43 -9.72 -2.12
N ILE A 45 1.78 -8.53 -1.62
CA ILE A 45 1.47 -8.10 -0.25
C ILE A 45 0.65 -6.82 -0.31
N LEU A 46 -0.48 -6.80 0.38
CA LEU A 46 -1.24 -5.58 0.64
C LEU A 46 -0.72 -4.94 1.94
N GLU A 47 -0.09 -3.78 1.85
CA GLU A 47 0.44 -3.06 3.00
C GLU A 47 -0.54 -1.99 3.49
N ILE A 48 -0.95 -2.10 4.76
CA ILE A 48 -1.80 -1.13 5.45
C ILE A 48 -0.96 -0.36 6.46
N PHE A 49 -0.75 0.93 6.24
CA PHE A 49 -0.06 1.79 7.20
C PHE A 49 -1.05 2.49 8.12
N VAL A 50 -0.78 2.46 9.43
CA VAL A 50 -1.64 3.09 10.43
C VAL A 50 -0.81 4.05 11.26
N THR A 51 -1.24 5.31 11.33
CA THR A 51 -0.73 6.20 12.38
C THR A 51 -1.50 5.96 13.67
N GLY A 52 -0.82 5.47 14.70
CA GLY A 52 -1.41 5.07 15.97
C GLY A 52 -1.00 3.65 16.35
N GLU A 53 -1.84 3.00 17.15
CA GLU A 53 -1.61 1.64 17.64
C GLU A 53 -2.68 0.68 17.10
N THR A 54 -2.25 -0.51 16.67
CA THR A 54 -3.15 -1.60 16.27
C THR A 54 -3.37 -2.52 17.47
N LYS A 55 -4.62 -2.64 17.92
CA LYS A 55 -5.02 -3.51 19.04
C LYS A 55 -5.22 -4.96 18.62
N ASP A 56 -5.81 -5.16 17.44
CA ASP A 56 -6.16 -6.48 16.94
C ASP A 56 -5.92 -6.55 15.43
N PHE A 57 -5.21 -7.59 15.00
CA PHE A 57 -4.89 -7.88 13.60
C PHE A 57 -5.88 -8.89 12.96
N SER A 58 -6.89 -9.36 13.69
CA SER A 58 -7.89 -10.32 13.19
C SER A 58 -8.62 -9.84 11.94
N PHE A 59 -8.75 -8.53 11.76
CA PHE A 59 -9.33 -7.91 10.57
C PHE A 59 -8.56 -8.28 9.29
N GLN A 60 -7.25 -8.51 9.35
CA GLN A 60 -6.45 -8.87 8.17
C GLN A 60 -6.93 -10.17 7.54
N ARG A 61 -7.23 -11.19 8.36
CA ARG A 61 -7.71 -12.48 7.87
C ARG A 61 -9.09 -12.35 7.24
N ASN A 62 -9.98 -11.57 7.86
CA ASN A 62 -11.32 -11.35 7.33
C ASN A 62 -11.29 -10.49 6.06
N LEU A 63 -10.37 -9.52 5.98
CA LEU A 63 -10.17 -8.69 4.81
C LEU A 63 -9.64 -9.51 3.64
N TYR A 64 -8.68 -10.38 3.92
CA TYR A 64 -8.13 -11.33 2.96
C TYR A 64 -9.21 -12.23 2.35
N SER A 65 -10.15 -12.73 3.16
CA SER A 65 -11.20 -13.63 2.68
C SER A 65 -12.35 -12.93 1.94
N MET A 66 -12.54 -11.62 2.12
CA MET A 66 -13.62 -10.87 1.47
C MET A 66 -13.32 -10.46 0.03
N VAL A 67 -12.05 -10.29 -0.32
CA VAL A 67 -11.63 -9.98 -1.68
C VAL A 67 -11.08 -11.26 -2.28
N SER A 68 -11.82 -11.85 -3.23
CA SER A 68 -11.37 -13.05 -3.94
C SER A 68 -10.12 -12.71 -4.76
N GLN A 69 -8.95 -13.14 -4.31
CA GLN A 69 -7.65 -12.80 -4.87
C GLN A 69 -7.21 -13.72 -6.01
N ASN A 70 -6.47 -13.16 -6.96
CA ASN A 70 -5.54 -13.92 -7.80
C ASN A 70 -4.10 -13.34 -7.88
N GLU A 71 -3.77 -12.27 -7.12
CA GLU A 71 -2.40 -11.70 -7.12
C GLU A 71 -1.84 -11.38 -5.74
N VAL A 72 -2.63 -10.75 -4.85
CA VAL A 72 -2.23 -10.57 -3.45
C VAL A 72 -2.22 -11.95 -2.76
N LYS A 73 -1.31 -12.18 -1.82
CA LYS A 73 -1.11 -13.42 -1.06
C LYS A 73 -1.07 -13.20 0.44
N ALA A 74 -0.82 -11.98 0.89
CA ALA A 74 -0.84 -11.61 2.30
C ALA A 74 -1.31 -10.16 2.49
N ILE A 75 -1.84 -9.88 3.67
CA ILE A 75 -2.12 -8.52 4.14
C ILE A 75 -1.22 -8.27 5.33
N HIS A 76 -0.52 -7.16 5.32
CA HIS A 76 0.34 -6.73 6.40
C HIS A 76 -0.11 -5.35 6.90
N CYS A 77 0.05 -5.11 8.19
CA CYS A 77 -0.35 -3.85 8.82
C CYS A 77 0.81 -3.34 9.67
N SER A 78 1.32 -2.18 9.31
CA SER A 78 2.39 -1.50 10.02
C SER A 78 1.81 -0.30 10.77
N SER A 79 2.01 -0.23 12.08
CA SER A 79 1.50 0.87 12.91
C SER A 79 2.60 1.59 13.66
N TYR A 80 2.59 2.92 13.58
CA TYR A 80 3.57 3.78 14.24
C TYR A 80 2.87 4.93 14.96
N LYS A 81 3.27 5.21 16.21
CA LYS A 81 2.67 6.29 16.99
C LYS A 81 3.25 7.64 16.57
N SER A 82 2.37 8.64 16.41
CA SER A 82 2.79 10.03 16.21
C SER A 82 3.57 10.49 17.45
N GLY A 83 4.84 10.87 17.28
CA GLY A 83 5.73 11.27 18.37
C GLY A 83 6.90 10.31 18.63
N ASP A 84 6.90 9.12 18.04
CA ASP A 84 8.09 8.24 18.06
C ASP A 84 9.20 8.81 17.17
N ASP A 85 10.46 8.65 17.59
CA ASP A 85 11.64 9.18 16.88
C ASP A 85 11.72 8.73 15.41
N GLN A 86 11.18 7.55 15.11
CA GLN A 86 11.19 6.96 13.76
C GLN A 86 9.94 7.27 12.94
N PHE A 87 8.90 7.86 13.54
CA PHE A 87 7.59 8.03 12.89
C PHE A 87 7.71 8.77 11.57
N ASN A 88 8.36 9.93 11.54
CA ASN A 88 8.42 10.77 10.34
C ASN A 88 9.13 10.06 9.17
N GLN A 89 10.21 9.31 9.46
CA GLN A 89 10.93 8.57 8.42
C GLN A 89 10.09 7.39 7.90
N ALA A 90 9.48 6.64 8.82
CA ALA A 90 8.61 5.53 8.49
C ALA A 90 7.40 6.01 7.69
N ALA A 91 6.62 6.95 8.21
CA ALA A 91 5.42 7.51 7.58
C ALA A 91 5.73 8.05 6.17
N SER A 92 6.81 8.80 6.00
CA SER A 92 7.21 9.31 4.68
C SER A 92 7.48 8.16 3.69
N SER A 93 8.24 7.15 4.11
CA SER A 93 8.60 6.01 3.26
C SER A 93 7.38 5.15 2.92
N TYR A 94 6.56 4.85 3.92
CA TYR A 94 5.36 4.04 3.76
C TYR A 94 4.33 4.75 2.88
N ILE A 95 3.99 6.00 3.13
CA ILE A 95 2.91 6.71 2.41
C ILE A 95 3.33 7.02 0.96
N SER A 96 4.60 7.33 0.71
CA SER A 96 5.06 7.75 -0.62
C SER A 96 5.37 6.61 -1.58
N ALA A 97 5.49 5.36 -1.10
CA ALA A 97 5.97 4.26 -1.95
C ALA A 97 5.41 2.87 -1.61
N VAL A 98 5.14 2.57 -0.34
CA VAL A 98 4.91 1.18 0.10
C VAL A 98 3.43 0.88 0.37
N SER A 99 2.74 1.80 1.02
CA SER A 99 1.39 1.53 1.55
C SER A 99 0.37 1.53 0.42
N ASP A 100 -0.48 0.53 0.44
CA ASP A 100 -1.66 0.42 -0.42
C ASP A 100 -2.84 1.17 0.17
N LEU A 101 -3.04 1.00 1.47
CA LEU A 101 -4.00 1.74 2.27
C LEU A 101 -3.25 2.41 3.40
N PHE A 102 -3.64 3.63 3.74
CA PHE A 102 -3.06 4.31 4.89
C PHE A 102 -4.11 5.06 5.70
N LEU A 103 -3.97 4.99 7.03
CA LEU A 103 -4.87 5.60 8.00
C LEU A 103 -4.14 6.74 8.69
N LEU A 104 -4.64 7.96 8.50
CA LEU A 104 -4.01 9.17 9.03
C LEU A 104 -5.00 9.97 9.89
N PRO A 105 -4.57 10.40 11.09
CA PRO A 105 -5.33 11.32 11.90
C PRO A 105 -5.22 12.77 11.43
N GLU A 106 -6.12 13.63 11.88
CA GLU A 106 -6.17 15.06 11.52
C GLU A 106 -4.88 15.83 11.84
N SER A 107 -4.24 15.57 12.98
CA SER A 107 -2.97 16.21 13.32
C SER A 107 -1.86 15.96 12.29
N VAL A 108 -1.81 14.75 11.72
CA VAL A 108 -0.84 14.39 10.67
C VAL A 108 -1.20 15.04 9.35
N LEU A 109 -2.48 15.07 9.00
CA LEU A 109 -2.95 15.75 7.79
C LEU A 109 -2.64 17.26 7.83
N SER A 110 -2.73 17.86 9.02
CA SER A 110 -2.44 19.27 9.23
C SER A 110 -0.94 19.58 9.17
N SER A 111 -0.10 18.72 9.76
CA SER A 111 1.36 18.90 9.80
C SER A 111 2.06 18.47 8.50
N HIS A 112 1.51 17.48 7.80
CA HIS A 112 2.09 16.85 6.61
C HIS A 112 1.07 16.78 5.47
N SER A 113 0.52 17.92 5.08
CA SER A 113 -0.48 18.02 4.02
C SER A 113 -0.03 17.45 2.66
N SER A 114 1.29 17.35 2.43
CA SER A 114 1.87 16.71 1.23
C SER A 114 1.51 15.23 1.10
N TYR A 115 1.21 14.53 2.19
CA TYR A 115 0.76 13.12 2.15
C TYR A 115 -0.51 12.93 1.33
N MET A 116 -1.33 13.97 1.19
CA MET A 116 -2.52 13.96 0.34
C MET A 116 -2.19 13.79 -1.15
N SER A 117 -1.01 14.22 -1.59
CA SER A 117 -0.60 14.05 -2.99
C SER A 117 -0.45 12.58 -3.40
N TYR A 118 -0.21 11.68 -2.44
CA TYR A 118 -0.07 10.24 -2.65
C TYR A 118 -1.40 9.48 -2.54
N ALA A 119 -2.51 10.15 -2.20
CA ALA A 119 -3.83 9.54 -2.15
C ALA A 119 -4.56 9.63 -3.51
N LYS A 120 -5.32 8.59 -3.86
CA LYS A 120 -6.25 8.60 -5.00
C LYS A 120 -7.40 9.58 -4.73
N ASN A 121 -7.94 10.15 -5.82
CA ASN A 121 -9.21 10.86 -5.74
C ASN A 121 -10.34 9.84 -5.56
N ILE A 122 -11.31 10.16 -4.70
CA ILE A 122 -12.58 9.46 -4.61
C ILE A 122 -13.49 10.04 -5.70
N GLU A 123 -13.52 9.37 -6.85
CA GLU A 123 -14.43 9.71 -7.94
C GLU A 123 -15.88 9.36 -7.57
N GLU A 124 -16.83 9.92 -8.33
CA GLU A 124 -18.27 9.79 -8.04
C GLU A 124 -18.72 8.32 -7.95
N GLU A 125 -18.21 7.46 -8.85
CA GLU A 125 -18.49 6.01 -8.81
C GLU A 125 -18.07 5.36 -7.49
N ASN A 126 -16.90 5.72 -6.97
CA ASN A 126 -16.35 5.15 -5.74
C ASN A 126 -17.07 5.73 -4.53
N ALA A 127 -17.43 7.02 -4.55
CA ALA A 127 -18.25 7.66 -3.52
C ALA A 127 -19.62 6.98 -3.40
N LEU A 128 -20.27 6.67 -4.52
CA LEU A 128 -21.56 5.96 -4.55
C LEU A 128 -21.43 4.55 -3.94
N LEU A 129 -20.37 3.81 -4.26
CA LEU A 129 -20.11 2.49 -3.67
C LEU A 129 -19.88 2.57 -2.16
N ILE A 130 -19.12 3.57 -1.70
CA ILE A 130 -18.86 3.79 -0.26
C ILE A 130 -20.15 4.13 0.48
N HIS A 131 -20.98 5.02 -0.06
CA HIS A 131 -22.28 5.33 0.54
C HIS A 131 -23.25 4.15 0.50
N GLY A 132 -23.11 3.25 -0.49
CA GLY A 132 -23.81 1.96 -0.52
C GLY A 132 -23.41 1.02 0.62
N ILE A 133 -22.21 1.16 1.19
CA ILE A 133 -21.78 0.41 2.39
C ILE A 133 -22.38 1.03 3.64
N SER A 134 -22.25 2.36 3.78
CA SER A 134 -22.92 3.12 4.84
C SER A 134 -23.09 4.57 4.43
N SER A 135 -24.31 5.08 4.54
CA SER A 135 -24.60 6.50 4.32
C SER A 135 -23.94 7.42 5.35
N SER A 136 -23.45 6.87 6.46
CA SER A 136 -22.76 7.64 7.51
C SER A 136 -21.33 8.05 7.14
N PHE A 137 -20.70 7.42 6.15
CA PHE A 137 -19.34 7.77 5.78
C PHE A 137 -19.26 9.20 5.22
N ALA A 138 -18.35 9.99 5.78
CA ALA A 138 -18.03 11.34 5.34
C ALA A 138 -16.65 11.35 4.69
N PHE A 139 -16.40 12.31 3.79
CA PHE A 139 -15.13 12.41 3.07
C PHE A 139 -14.30 13.58 3.54
N TYR A 140 -12.99 13.34 3.70
CA TYR A 140 -12.02 14.40 3.82
C TYR A 140 -11.77 15.03 2.45
N GLN A 141 -12.08 16.32 2.35
CA GLN A 141 -11.73 17.16 1.24
C GLN A 141 -10.56 18.03 1.70
N GLY A 142 -9.35 17.65 1.30
CA GLY A 142 -8.17 18.46 1.57
C GLY A 142 -8.18 19.79 0.78
N PRO A 143 -7.04 20.49 0.72
CA PRO A 143 -6.91 21.79 0.02
C PRO A 143 -7.23 21.75 -1.48
N LEU A 144 -7.27 20.57 -2.08
CA LEU A 144 -7.47 20.34 -3.51
C LEU A 144 -8.95 20.26 -3.92
N SER A 145 -9.89 20.47 -2.98
CA SER A 145 -11.35 20.41 -3.20
C SER A 145 -11.89 19.10 -3.81
N LYS A 146 -11.07 18.05 -3.81
CA LYS A 146 -11.47 16.69 -4.20
C LYS A 146 -11.46 15.80 -2.96
N ALA A 147 -12.48 14.97 -2.82
CA ALA A 147 -12.53 13.94 -1.79
C ALA A 147 -11.37 12.95 -2.00
N ARG A 148 -10.62 12.65 -0.93
CA ARG A 148 -9.48 11.71 -0.97
C ARG A 148 -9.44 10.77 0.24
N GLY A 149 -9.90 11.23 1.40
CA GLY A 149 -9.97 10.44 2.61
C GLY A 149 -11.41 10.04 2.92
N ILE A 150 -11.58 8.86 3.50
CA ILE A 150 -12.86 8.35 3.99
C ILE A 150 -12.76 8.38 5.50
N LYS A 151 -13.61 9.18 6.17
CA LYS A 151 -13.64 9.20 7.63
C LYS A 151 -13.98 7.78 8.09
N ILE A 152 -13.26 7.27 9.08
CA ILE A 152 -13.52 5.94 9.68
C ILE A 152 -13.71 6.02 11.19
N TYR A 153 -13.25 7.10 11.81
CA TYR A 153 -13.43 7.39 13.22
C TYR A 153 -13.57 8.90 13.42
N ASP A 154 -14.51 9.30 14.26
CA ASP A 154 -14.73 10.70 14.64
C ASP A 154 -14.63 10.85 16.15
N LEU A 155 -13.68 11.64 16.65
CA LEU A 155 -13.55 11.86 18.09
C LEU A 155 -14.66 12.77 18.62
N GLU A 156 -15.12 13.74 17.82
CA GLU A 156 -16.07 14.76 18.22
C GLU A 156 -17.52 14.28 18.13
N GLU A 157 -17.78 13.26 17.30
CA GLU A 157 -19.10 12.70 17.07
C GLU A 157 -19.17 11.19 17.45
N PRO A 158 -19.42 10.83 18.73
CA PRO A 158 -19.51 9.43 19.15
C PRO A 158 -20.56 8.61 18.41
N SER A 159 -21.70 9.22 18.06
CA SER A 159 -22.77 8.61 17.27
C SER A 159 -22.31 8.16 15.88
N TYR A 160 -21.30 8.82 15.31
CA TYR A 160 -20.69 8.39 14.06
C TYR A 160 -20.02 7.02 14.23
N ASN A 161 -19.42 6.74 15.38
CA ASN A 161 -18.68 5.50 15.64
C ASN A 161 -19.61 4.33 16.02
N GLU A 162 -20.88 4.60 16.34
CA GLU A 162 -21.85 3.56 16.66
C GLU A 162 -22.05 2.62 15.47
N GLY A 163 -22.07 1.32 15.75
CA GLY A 163 -22.14 0.28 14.70
C GLY A 163 -20.86 0.09 13.89
N LYS A 164 -19.76 0.80 14.21
CA LYS A 164 -18.45 0.61 13.57
C LYS A 164 -17.47 -0.11 14.49
N LYS A 165 -16.71 -1.05 13.92
CA LYS A 165 -15.71 -1.89 14.62
C LYS A 165 -14.28 -1.35 14.53
N PHE A 166 -14.05 -0.21 13.87
CA PHE A 166 -12.67 0.27 13.67
C PHE A 166 -11.91 0.50 15.00
N SER A 167 -12.58 0.98 16.05
CA SER A 167 -11.98 1.16 17.38
C SER A 167 -11.68 -0.14 18.14
N SER A 168 -12.19 -1.28 17.65
CA SER A 168 -11.82 -2.61 18.15
C SER A 168 -10.48 -3.10 17.58
N TRP A 169 -10.12 -2.64 16.38
CA TRP A 169 -8.87 -3.00 15.71
C TRP A 169 -7.76 -1.99 15.97
N PHE A 170 -8.12 -0.72 16.10
CA PHE A 170 -7.17 0.38 16.24
C PHE A 170 -7.46 1.21 17.49
N LEU A 171 -6.40 1.79 18.05
CA LEU A 171 -6.51 2.83 19.06
C LEU A 171 -6.38 4.19 18.38
N PHE A 172 -7.52 4.80 18.06
CA PHE A 172 -7.56 6.17 17.54
C PHE A 172 -7.69 7.16 18.70
N GLU A 173 -6.77 8.11 18.75
CA GLU A 173 -6.77 9.20 19.74
C GLU A 173 -7.48 10.46 19.21
N GLU A 174 -7.75 10.54 17.90
CA GLU A 174 -8.39 11.67 17.22
C GLU A 174 -9.09 11.23 15.91
N THR A 175 -9.85 12.12 15.28
CA THR A 175 -10.55 11.86 14.02
C THR A 175 -9.59 11.35 12.95
N THR A 176 -9.92 10.20 12.37
CA THR A 176 -9.01 9.43 11.49
C THR A 176 -9.69 9.07 10.18
N TYR A 177 -8.90 9.15 9.11
CA TYR A 177 -9.34 8.91 7.74
C TYR A 177 -8.54 7.79 7.09
N LEU A 178 -9.23 6.94 6.35
CA LEU A 178 -8.68 5.95 5.44
C LEU A 178 -8.41 6.57 4.08
N PHE A 179 -7.25 6.30 3.52
CA PHE A 179 -6.86 6.72 2.17
C PHE A 179 -6.44 5.50 1.35
N VAL A 180 -6.72 5.58 0.05
CA VAL A 180 -6.24 4.61 -0.95
C VAL A 180 -5.05 5.22 -1.68
N SER A 181 -3.95 4.49 -1.76
CA SER A 181 -2.70 4.99 -2.33
C SER A 181 -2.73 5.07 -3.85
N ASP A 182 -2.24 6.18 -4.38
CA ASP A 182 -1.90 6.38 -5.79
C ASP A 182 -0.40 6.19 -6.06
N ALA A 183 0.40 6.08 -4.99
CA ALA A 183 1.83 5.86 -5.07
C ALA A 183 2.24 4.38 -5.03
N SER A 184 1.35 3.52 -4.53
CA SER A 184 1.56 2.07 -4.40
C SER A 184 1.95 1.38 -5.72
N SER A 185 2.75 0.32 -5.62
CA SER A 185 3.06 -0.62 -6.71
C SER A 185 1.82 -1.34 -7.24
N ASN A 186 0.84 -1.61 -6.37
CA ASN A 186 -0.43 -2.26 -6.68
C ASN A 186 -1.50 -1.31 -7.25
N ARG A 187 -1.20 -0.02 -7.44
CA ARG A 187 -2.20 0.98 -7.88
C ARG A 187 -2.88 0.67 -9.21
N LEU A 188 -2.24 -0.13 -10.06
CA LEU A 188 -2.73 -0.56 -11.38
C LEU A 188 -3.28 -1.98 -11.38
N SER A 189 -3.11 -2.74 -10.28
CA SER A 189 -3.56 -4.11 -10.17
C SER A 189 -5.09 -4.18 -10.24
N ARG A 190 -5.59 -5.22 -10.90
CA ARG A 190 -7.02 -5.42 -11.14
C ARG A 190 -7.43 -6.83 -10.75
N ASP A 191 -8.67 -6.99 -10.32
CA ASP A 191 -9.26 -8.31 -10.09
C ASP A 191 -9.61 -9.01 -11.42
N ASP A 192 -10.06 -10.27 -11.33
CA ASP A 192 -10.49 -11.07 -12.49
C ASP A 192 -11.66 -10.43 -13.27
N SER A 193 -12.39 -9.50 -12.66
CA SER A 193 -13.48 -8.74 -13.28
C SER A 193 -13.04 -7.39 -13.88
N GLY A 194 -11.75 -7.06 -13.78
CA GLY A 194 -11.14 -5.83 -14.29
C GLY A 194 -11.28 -4.61 -13.39
N LYS A 195 -11.78 -4.76 -12.15
CA LYS A 195 -11.92 -3.68 -11.16
C LYS A 195 -10.61 -3.41 -10.46
N ASN A 196 -10.41 -2.18 -9.99
CA ASN A 196 -9.19 -1.80 -9.29
C ASN A 196 -9.09 -2.52 -7.93
N LEU A 197 -8.03 -3.29 -7.75
CA LEU A 197 -7.89 -4.17 -6.59
C LEU A 197 -7.79 -3.40 -5.26
N LEU A 198 -7.12 -2.24 -5.25
CA LEU A 198 -7.00 -1.42 -4.04
C LEU A 198 -8.34 -0.85 -3.58
N TRP A 199 -9.21 -0.47 -4.53
CA TRP A 199 -10.57 -0.04 -4.20
C TRP A 199 -11.39 -1.19 -3.64
N GLU A 200 -11.30 -2.40 -4.21
CA GLU A 200 -11.99 -3.58 -3.66
C GLU A 200 -11.55 -3.88 -2.22
N TYR A 201 -10.24 -3.74 -1.92
CA TYR A 201 -9.75 -3.83 -0.53
C TYR A 201 -10.26 -2.72 0.37
N ALA A 202 -10.31 -1.48 -0.10
CA ALA A 202 -10.88 -0.38 0.68
C ALA A 202 -12.36 -0.64 0.98
N TYR A 203 -13.15 -1.11 0.00
CA TYR A 203 -14.55 -1.47 0.20
C TYR A 203 -14.73 -2.62 1.17
N ALA A 204 -13.93 -3.68 1.05
CA ALA A 204 -13.96 -4.80 1.96
C ALA A 204 -13.61 -4.37 3.39
N PHE A 205 -12.59 -3.52 3.56
CA PHE A 205 -12.21 -2.98 4.87
C PHE A 205 -13.33 -2.15 5.50
N LEU A 206 -13.98 -1.27 4.73
CA LEU A 206 -15.12 -0.49 5.20
C LEU A 206 -16.32 -1.38 5.54
N LYS A 207 -16.62 -2.39 4.71
CA LYS A 207 -17.70 -3.37 4.98
C LYS A 207 -17.45 -4.14 6.27
N LEU A 208 -16.23 -4.63 6.50
CA LEU A 208 -15.87 -5.27 7.76
C LEU A 208 -16.09 -4.32 8.93
N GLY A 209 -15.71 -3.06 8.75
CA GLY A 209 -15.83 -2.03 9.78
C GLY A 209 -17.27 -1.77 10.18
N VAL A 210 -18.23 -1.89 9.26
CA VAL A 210 -19.67 -1.64 9.51
C VAL A 210 -20.45 -2.93 9.77
N SER A 211 -19.90 -4.10 9.43
CA SER A 211 -20.62 -5.37 9.58
C SER A 211 -20.97 -5.66 11.05
N GLU A 212 -22.26 -5.89 11.30
CA GLU A 212 -22.81 -6.25 12.61
C GLU A 212 -22.12 -7.51 13.18
N SER A 213 -22.04 -7.59 14.51
CA SER A 213 -21.63 -8.82 15.24
C SER A 213 -22.89 -9.53 15.69
#